data_AF-A0A7C1BDC9-F1
#
_entry.id   AF-A0A7C1BDC9-F1
#
_cell.length_a   1.000
_cell.length_b   1.000
_cell.length_c   1.000
_cell.angle_alpha   90.00
_cell.angle_beta   90.00
_cell.angle_gamma   90.00
#
_symmetry.space_group_name_H-M   'P 1'
#
loop_
_entity.id
_entity.type
_entity.pdbx_description
1 polymer ?
#
loop_
_entity_poly.entity_id
_entity_poly.type
_entity_poly.pdbx_seq_one_letter_code
_entity_poly.pdbx_strand_id
1 'polypeptide(L)'
;MKRYLDRNRRLADYIYNDMDPEERLVIEEEILNDPEFSETHQLNRQVKDYLQAKIQLEEMKSDPQLEDAEQLADMAFDVVSNDKVEQKIIPIGKRKRIRNTTFAAAIAATVAIVISVGIIPSSIDQDRLFDRYYEPIEASDFSQRGESNELYGEIARGINFYTDGDYSQSIDQFSSLASDPALGSEVQFFTALSHLGLGQYQHAQSILVSVLDGDIRYQAETLWYLSLCCLKTGELEKANAFLGQLEIYDGMYKQDAQTLRKKLRRFK
;
A
#
# COMPACT_ATOMS: atom_id res chain seq x y z
N MET A 1 14.63 12.93 33.93
CA MET A 1 15.05 12.93 32.51
C MET A 1 16.40 12.25 32.29
N LYS A 2 17.54 12.72 32.85
CA LYS A 2 18.86 12.03 32.70
C LYS A 2 18.88 10.57 33.15
N ARG A 3 18.21 10.23 34.27
CA ARG A 3 18.12 8.87 34.81
C ARG A 3 17.29 7.90 33.95
N TYR A 4 16.33 8.43 33.16
CA TYR A 4 15.50 7.65 32.24
C TYR A 4 16.25 7.36 30.92
N LEU A 5 17.01 8.33 30.39
CA LEU A 5 17.85 8.12 29.20
C LEU A 5 18.93 7.05 29.43
N ASP A 6 19.52 7.03 30.62
CA ASP A 6 20.55 6.06 31.02
C ASP A 6 19.97 4.63 31.12
N ARG A 7 18.75 4.51 31.65
CA ARG A 7 18.01 3.25 31.79
C ARG A 7 17.65 2.61 30.44
N ASN A 8 17.19 3.41 29.48
CA ASN A 8 16.85 2.91 28.13
C ASN A 8 18.10 2.46 27.35
N ARG A 9 19.22 3.17 27.52
CA ARG A 9 20.49 2.80 26.88
C ARG A 9 21.01 1.45 27.38
N ARG A 10 21.04 1.26 28.70
CA ARG A 10 21.44 -0.01 29.33
C ARG A 10 20.54 -1.17 28.89
N LEU A 11 19.23 -0.91 28.75
CA LEU A 11 18.29 -1.91 28.26
C LEU A 11 18.52 -2.27 26.78
N ALA A 12 18.85 -1.29 25.94
CA ALA A 12 19.23 -1.53 24.55
C ALA A 12 20.50 -2.40 24.48
N ASP A 13 21.55 -2.03 25.22
CA ASP A 13 22.81 -2.79 25.25
C ASP A 13 22.59 -4.24 25.71
N TYR A 14 21.70 -4.47 26.70
CA TYR A 14 21.27 -5.81 27.14
C TYR A 14 20.54 -6.60 26.04
N ILE A 15 19.60 -5.96 25.34
CA ILE A 15 18.79 -6.58 24.27
C ILE A 15 19.64 -6.94 23.04
N TYR A 16 20.68 -6.15 22.75
CA TYR A 16 21.65 -6.42 21.68
C TYR A 16 22.82 -7.30 22.11
N ASN A 17 22.87 -7.72 23.39
CA ASN A 17 23.88 -8.60 23.96
C ASN A 17 25.29 -7.99 23.95
N ASP A 18 25.37 -6.66 24.08
CA ASP A 18 26.59 -5.84 24.05
C ASP A 18 27.06 -5.41 25.46
N MET A 19 26.76 -6.22 26.49
CA MET A 19 27.09 -5.92 27.90
C MET A 19 27.97 -6.99 28.56
N ASP A 20 28.71 -6.57 29.58
CA ASP A 20 29.52 -7.46 30.42
C ASP A 20 28.64 -8.41 31.26
N PRO A 21 29.07 -9.66 31.52
CA PRO A 21 28.29 -10.63 32.30
C PRO A 21 27.87 -10.15 33.70
N GLU A 22 28.68 -9.31 34.36
CA GLU A 22 28.33 -8.79 35.69
C GLU A 22 27.20 -7.76 35.62
N GLU A 23 27.22 -6.89 34.61
CA GLU A 23 26.18 -5.86 34.40
C GLU A 23 24.86 -6.45 33.91
N ARG A 24 24.93 -7.57 33.20
CA ARG A 24 23.78 -8.34 32.74
C ARG A 24 22.94 -8.87 33.91
N LEU A 25 23.59 -9.42 34.94
CA LEU A 25 22.91 -9.95 36.13
C LEU A 25 22.15 -8.86 36.89
N VAL A 26 22.71 -7.65 36.95
CA VAL A 26 22.06 -6.49 37.57
C VAL A 26 20.78 -6.11 36.81
N ILE A 27 20.81 -6.16 35.48
CA ILE A 27 19.62 -5.88 34.65
C ILE A 27 18.58 -6.99 34.77
N GLU A 28 18.99 -8.26 34.80
CA GLU A 28 18.09 -9.38 34.98
C GLU A 28 17.38 -9.31 36.36
N GLU A 29 18.10 -8.94 37.41
CA GLU A 29 17.51 -8.70 38.73
C GLU A 29 16.57 -7.48 38.75
N GLU A 30 16.93 -6.39 38.06
CA GLU A 30 16.09 -5.19 37.95
C GLU A 30 14.79 -5.47 37.17
N ILE A 31 14.85 -6.27 36.09
CA ILE A 31 13.68 -6.72 35.31
C ILE A 31 12.72 -7.53 36.19
N LEU A 32 13.24 -8.36 37.10
CA LEU A 32 12.41 -9.19 37.98
C LEU A 32 11.72 -8.40 39.10
N ASN A 33 12.36 -7.33 39.56
CA ASN A 33 11.92 -6.58 40.75
C ASN A 33 11.18 -5.27 40.41
N ASP A 34 11.26 -4.79 39.17
CA ASP A 34 10.62 -3.56 38.72
C ASP A 34 9.63 -3.84 37.57
N PRO A 35 8.30 -3.81 37.84
CA PRO A 35 7.27 -4.04 36.83
C PRO A 35 7.32 -3.08 35.63
N GLU A 36 7.65 -1.80 35.85
CA GLU A 36 7.76 -0.80 34.77
C GLU A 36 8.97 -1.12 33.87
N PHE A 37 10.06 -1.60 34.49
CA PHE A 37 11.24 -2.01 33.74
C PHE A 37 10.99 -3.29 32.93
N SER A 38 10.27 -4.26 33.53
CA SER A 38 9.87 -5.49 32.84
C SER A 38 9.01 -5.21 31.61
N GLU A 39 8.02 -4.31 31.74
CA GLU A 39 7.17 -3.92 30.63
C GLU A 39 7.97 -3.23 29.51
N THR A 40 8.88 -2.32 29.89
CA THR A 40 9.77 -1.64 28.95
C THR A 40 10.69 -2.64 28.22
N HIS A 41 11.25 -3.62 28.93
CA HIS A 41 12.03 -4.71 28.33
C HIS A 41 11.21 -5.54 27.33
N GLN A 42 9.98 -5.92 27.69
CA GLN A 42 9.11 -6.70 26.83
C GLN A 42 8.78 -5.95 25.54
N LEU A 43 8.45 -4.66 25.63
CA LEU A 43 8.17 -3.82 24.47
C LEU A 43 9.37 -3.72 23.53
N ASN A 44 10.57 -3.44 24.08
CA ASN A 44 11.78 -3.32 23.27
C ASN A 44 12.17 -4.66 22.59
N ARG A 45 11.92 -5.79 23.26
CA ARG A 45 12.08 -7.12 22.65
C ARG A 45 11.14 -7.30 21.46
N GLN A 46 9.86 -6.97 21.61
CA GLN A 46 8.87 -7.07 20.55
C GLN A 46 9.24 -6.19 19.34
N VAL A 47 9.73 -4.96 19.59
CA VAL A 47 10.22 -4.08 18.54
C VAL A 47 11.43 -4.68 17.81
N LYS A 48 12.40 -5.26 18.53
CA LYS A 48 13.54 -5.96 17.92
C LYS A 48 13.09 -7.14 17.06
N ASP A 49 12.20 -7.98 17.59
CA ASP A 49 11.69 -9.15 16.87
C ASP A 49 10.93 -8.73 15.59
N TYR A 50 10.13 -7.66 15.67
CA TYR A 50 9.45 -7.07 14.53
C TYR A 50 10.42 -6.55 13.47
N LEU A 51 11.43 -5.76 13.87
CA LEU A 51 12.42 -5.20 12.93
C LEU A 51 13.23 -6.32 12.26
N GLN A 52 13.60 -7.35 13.00
CA GLN A 52 14.31 -8.51 12.45
C GLN A 52 13.43 -9.28 11.45
N ALA A 53 12.15 -9.48 11.76
CA ALA A 53 11.20 -10.09 10.83
C ALA A 53 11.00 -9.23 9.57
N LYS A 54 10.95 -7.90 9.73
CA LYS A 54 10.84 -6.95 8.60
C LYS A 54 12.07 -6.99 7.70
N ILE A 55 13.27 -6.97 8.26
CA ILE A 55 14.53 -7.09 7.50
C ILE A 55 14.57 -8.43 6.75
N GLN A 56 14.25 -9.54 7.42
CA GLN A 56 14.18 -10.85 6.77
C GLN A 56 13.15 -10.88 5.65
N LEU A 57 11.98 -10.26 5.84
CA LEU A 57 10.96 -10.17 4.81
C LEU A 57 11.43 -9.33 3.61
N GLU A 58 12.12 -8.21 3.86
CA GLU A 58 12.71 -7.37 2.81
C GLU A 58 13.83 -8.09 2.05
N GLU A 59 14.68 -8.84 2.75
CA GLU A 59 15.71 -9.69 2.16
C GLU A 59 15.09 -10.81 1.30
N MET A 60 14.02 -11.45 1.79
CA MET A 60 13.26 -12.45 1.04
C MET A 60 12.57 -11.84 -0.19
N LYS A 61 11.92 -10.68 -0.05
CA LYS A 61 11.32 -9.95 -1.19
C LYS A 61 12.36 -9.53 -2.23
N SER A 62 13.61 -9.36 -1.82
CA SER A 62 14.74 -9.00 -2.68
C SER A 62 15.47 -10.20 -3.28
N ASP A 63 15.17 -11.43 -2.85
CA ASP A 63 15.77 -12.67 -3.39
C ASP A 63 15.21 -12.97 -4.80
N PRO A 64 16.05 -12.99 -5.84
CA PRO A 64 15.62 -13.33 -7.21
C PRO A 64 14.95 -14.70 -7.32
N GLN A 65 15.31 -15.65 -6.45
CA GLN A 65 14.74 -17.01 -6.46
C GLN A 65 13.31 -17.04 -5.89
N LEU A 66 12.92 -16.09 -5.06
CA LEU A 66 11.54 -15.96 -4.60
C LEU A 66 10.61 -15.54 -5.74
N GLU A 67 11.09 -14.73 -6.69
CA GLU A 67 10.33 -14.39 -7.90
C GLU A 67 10.05 -15.64 -8.76
N ASP A 68 11.02 -16.56 -8.85
CA ASP A 68 10.88 -17.82 -9.60
C ASP A 68 10.00 -18.83 -8.85
N ALA A 69 10.10 -18.91 -7.51
CA ALA A 69 9.27 -19.78 -6.68
C ALA A 69 7.81 -19.33 -6.64
N GLU A 70 7.54 -18.02 -6.61
CA GLU A 70 6.19 -17.47 -6.73
C GLU A 70 5.62 -17.69 -8.13
N GLN A 71 6.41 -17.50 -9.19
CA GLN A 71 6.00 -17.85 -10.56
C GLN A 71 5.64 -19.33 -10.68
N LEU A 72 6.41 -20.22 -10.05
CA LEU A 72 6.11 -21.65 -10.02
C LEU A 72 4.83 -21.97 -9.24
N ALA A 73 4.59 -21.27 -8.12
CA ALA A 73 3.36 -21.43 -7.34
C ALA A 73 2.13 -20.93 -8.10
N ASP A 74 2.22 -19.77 -8.76
CA ASP A 74 1.15 -19.21 -9.58
C ASP A 74 0.83 -20.10 -10.78
N MET A 75 1.86 -20.60 -11.48
CA MET A 75 1.67 -21.58 -12.55
C MET A 75 1.02 -22.88 -12.05
N ALA A 76 1.35 -23.34 -10.85
CA ALA A 76 0.74 -24.54 -10.26
C ALA A 76 -0.75 -24.33 -9.93
N PHE A 77 -1.15 -23.15 -9.48
CA PHE A 77 -2.56 -22.83 -9.18
C PHE A 77 -3.41 -22.62 -10.45
N ASP A 78 -2.83 -22.07 -11.52
CA ASP A 78 -3.50 -21.91 -12.81
C ASP A 78 -3.71 -23.25 -13.54
N VAL A 79 -2.75 -24.18 -13.42
CA VAL A 79 -2.86 -25.53 -14.02
C VAL A 79 -3.94 -26.36 -13.33
N VAL A 80 -4.11 -26.24 -12.01
CA VAL A 80 -5.19 -26.93 -11.26
C VAL A 80 -6.58 -26.39 -11.62
N SER A 81 -6.67 -25.13 -12.06
CA SER A 81 -7.94 -24.49 -12.44
C SER A 81 -8.40 -24.81 -13.87
N ASN A 82 -7.54 -25.39 -14.71
CA ASN A 82 -7.78 -25.55 -16.16
C ASN A 82 -8.07 -26.98 -16.63
N ASP A 83 -8.22 -27.96 -15.72
CA ASP A 83 -8.56 -29.34 -16.12
C ASP A 83 -10.06 -29.49 -16.39
N LYS A 84 -10.52 -28.94 -17.53
CA LYS A 84 -11.83 -29.22 -18.10
C LYS A 84 -11.79 -30.60 -18.75
N VAL A 85 -12.41 -31.56 -18.07
CA VAL A 85 -12.80 -32.89 -18.57
C VAL A 85 -13.26 -32.81 -20.03
N GLU A 86 -12.48 -33.41 -20.94
CA GLU A 86 -12.84 -33.54 -22.35
C GLU A 86 -14.12 -34.37 -22.51
N GLN A 87 -15.22 -33.74 -22.92
CA GLN A 87 -16.37 -34.45 -23.47
C GLN A 87 -16.35 -34.39 -24.99
N LYS A 88 -16.24 -35.58 -25.59
CA LYS A 88 -16.24 -35.85 -27.02
C LYS A 88 -17.65 -35.62 -27.59
N ILE A 89 -17.81 -34.63 -28.48
CA ILE A 89 -19.11 -34.32 -29.14
C ILE A 89 -19.11 -34.83 -30.59
N ILE A 90 -20.17 -35.57 -30.93
CA ILE A 90 -20.49 -36.20 -32.21
C ILE A 90 -20.94 -35.14 -33.25
N PRO A 91 -20.59 -35.22 -34.55
CA PRO A 91 -20.91 -34.16 -35.51
C PRO A 91 -22.37 -34.27 -35.99
N ILE A 92 -23.11 -33.16 -35.95
CA ILE A 92 -24.46 -33.03 -36.52
C ILE A 92 -24.45 -32.00 -37.66
N GLY A 93 -25.16 -32.36 -38.73
CA GLY A 93 -25.10 -31.79 -40.07
C GLY A 93 -25.56 -30.34 -40.24
N LYS A 94 -25.13 -29.80 -41.39
CA LYS A 94 -25.30 -28.43 -41.89
C LYS A 94 -26.76 -27.97 -41.88
N ARG A 95 -27.05 -26.81 -41.28
CA ARG A 95 -28.32 -26.07 -41.49
C ARG A 95 -28.11 -24.57 -41.68
N LYS A 96 -29.02 -24.01 -42.49
CA LYS A 96 -28.94 -22.73 -43.21
C LYS A 96 -28.94 -21.49 -42.30
N ARG A 97 -28.25 -20.46 -42.81
CA ARG A 97 -28.09 -19.11 -42.27
C ARG A 97 -29.45 -18.39 -42.18
N ILE A 98 -29.92 -18.11 -40.97
CA ILE A 98 -31.02 -17.16 -40.72
C ILE A 98 -30.40 -15.94 -40.07
N ARG A 99 -30.53 -14.79 -40.75
CA ARG A 99 -29.95 -13.50 -40.36
C ARG A 99 -30.96 -12.79 -39.47
N ASN A 100 -30.87 -13.00 -38.15
CA ASN A 100 -31.67 -12.28 -37.15
C ASN A 100 -30.82 -11.21 -36.46
N THR A 101 -31.13 -9.95 -36.74
CA THR A 101 -30.49 -8.73 -36.21
C THR A 101 -30.81 -8.44 -34.74
N THR A 102 -31.54 -9.33 -34.05
CA THR A 102 -31.85 -9.23 -32.62
C THR A 102 -30.72 -9.71 -31.71
N PHE A 103 -29.74 -10.48 -32.25
CA PHE A 103 -28.58 -10.93 -31.47
C PHE A 103 -27.51 -9.85 -31.30
N ALA A 104 -27.41 -8.90 -32.24
CA ALA A 104 -26.44 -7.80 -32.17
C ALA A 104 -26.78 -6.78 -31.06
N ALA A 105 -28.06 -6.55 -30.79
CA ALA A 105 -28.51 -5.65 -29.73
C ALA A 105 -28.29 -6.23 -28.33
N ALA A 106 -28.46 -7.55 -28.14
CA ALA A 106 -28.18 -8.22 -26.87
C ALA A 106 -26.68 -8.24 -26.53
N ILE A 107 -25.80 -8.39 -27.55
CA ILE A 107 -24.35 -8.29 -27.39
C ILE A 107 -23.91 -6.86 -27.07
N ALA A 108 -24.52 -5.85 -27.70
CA ALA A 108 -24.23 -4.45 -27.40
C ALA A 108 -24.67 -4.06 -25.98
N ALA A 109 -25.81 -4.58 -25.50
CA ALA A 109 -26.28 -4.34 -24.14
C ALA A 109 -25.41 -5.04 -23.08
N THR A 110 -24.90 -6.25 -23.34
CA THR A 110 -23.94 -6.90 -22.42
C THR A 110 -22.58 -6.23 -22.43
N VAL A 111 -22.08 -5.77 -23.58
CA VAL A 111 -20.84 -4.97 -23.64
C VAL A 111 -21.01 -3.64 -22.89
N ALA A 112 -22.16 -2.97 -23.02
CA ALA A 112 -22.45 -1.75 -22.27
C ALA A 112 -22.55 -2.01 -20.75
N ILE A 113 -23.17 -3.12 -20.32
CA ILE A 113 -23.26 -3.51 -18.91
C ILE A 113 -21.87 -3.84 -18.35
N VAL A 114 -21.04 -4.58 -19.09
CA VAL A 114 -19.65 -4.90 -18.71
C VAL A 114 -18.79 -3.64 -18.60
N ILE A 115 -18.98 -2.67 -19.50
CA ILE A 115 -18.31 -1.36 -19.44
C ILE A 115 -18.81 -0.51 -18.26
N SER A 116 -20.10 -0.59 -17.90
CA SER A 116 -20.68 0.16 -16.76
C SER A 116 -20.46 -0.47 -15.38
N VAL A 117 -20.15 -1.78 -15.31
CA VAL A 117 -19.85 -2.52 -14.06
C VAL A 117 -18.34 -2.66 -13.84
N GLY A 118 -17.50 -2.18 -14.76
CA GLY A 118 -16.04 -2.15 -14.58
C GLY A 118 -15.37 -3.52 -14.59
N ILE A 119 -16.02 -4.56 -15.12
CA ILE A 119 -15.39 -5.88 -15.26
C ILE A 119 -14.55 -5.86 -16.53
N ILE A 120 -13.37 -5.24 -16.45
CA ILE A 120 -12.33 -5.33 -17.46
C ILE A 120 -11.59 -6.65 -17.20
N PRO A 121 -11.62 -7.63 -18.11
CA PRO A 121 -10.88 -8.88 -17.93
C PRO A 121 -9.39 -8.64 -18.20
N SER A 122 -8.72 -8.11 -17.18
CA SER A 122 -7.25 -8.04 -16.98
C SER A 122 -6.88 -7.87 -15.49
N SER A 123 -7.86 -7.98 -14.59
CA SER A 123 -7.76 -7.48 -13.21
C SER A 123 -7.04 -8.39 -12.23
N ILE A 124 -7.00 -9.70 -12.44
CA ILE A 124 -6.40 -10.64 -11.45
C ILE A 124 -4.94 -10.28 -11.17
N ASP A 125 -4.16 -9.97 -12.20
CA ASP A 125 -2.75 -9.64 -12.03
C ASP A 125 -2.54 -8.19 -11.55
N GLN A 126 -3.36 -7.25 -12.00
CA GLN A 126 -3.29 -5.85 -11.55
C GLN A 126 -3.68 -5.72 -10.07
N ASP A 127 -4.71 -6.44 -9.65
CA ASP A 127 -5.17 -6.50 -8.27
C ASP A 127 -4.12 -7.13 -7.38
N ARG A 128 -3.56 -8.28 -7.77
CA ARG A 128 -2.45 -8.93 -7.04
C ARG A 128 -1.23 -8.02 -6.90
N LEU A 129 -0.87 -7.29 -7.95
CA LEU A 129 0.24 -6.34 -7.89
C LEU A 129 -0.08 -5.18 -6.95
N PHE A 130 -1.28 -4.60 -7.05
CA PHE A 130 -1.68 -3.55 -6.12
C PHE A 130 -1.65 -4.04 -4.67
N ASP A 131 -2.27 -5.18 -4.38
CA ASP A 131 -2.35 -5.73 -3.01
C ASP A 131 -0.98 -6.02 -2.42
N ARG A 132 0.02 -6.28 -3.27
CA ARG A 132 1.42 -6.50 -2.87
C ARG A 132 2.19 -5.23 -2.53
N TYR A 133 1.90 -4.14 -3.24
CA TYR A 133 2.68 -2.89 -3.15
C TYR A 133 1.95 -1.76 -2.43
N TYR A 134 0.63 -1.88 -2.27
CA TYR A 134 -0.16 -0.90 -1.54
C TYR A 134 -0.06 -1.13 -0.04
N GLU A 135 0.49 -0.15 0.65
CA GLU A 135 0.42 -0.02 2.09
C GLU A 135 -0.10 1.40 2.41
N PRO A 136 -1.10 1.55 3.31
CA PRO A 136 -1.48 2.86 3.82
C PRO A 136 -0.27 3.58 4.42
N ILE A 137 -0.19 4.90 4.25
CA ILE A 137 0.95 5.64 4.78
C ILE A 137 0.88 5.66 6.31
N GLU A 138 2.00 5.40 6.98
CA GLU A 138 2.08 5.60 8.43
C GLU A 138 2.05 7.11 8.72
N ALA A 139 0.94 7.58 9.28
CA ALA A 139 0.68 9.01 9.44
C ALA A 139 0.88 9.54 10.87
N SER A 140 1.43 8.71 11.77
CA SER A 140 1.58 9.02 13.20
C SER A 140 2.44 10.25 13.49
N ASP A 141 3.38 10.57 12.60
CA ASP A 141 4.28 11.73 12.73
C ASP A 141 3.65 13.04 12.24
N PHE A 142 2.56 12.96 11.45
CA PHE A 142 1.88 14.11 10.89
C PHE A 142 0.85 14.70 11.87
N SER A 143 0.21 13.86 12.69
CA SER A 143 -0.78 14.31 13.69
C SER A 143 -0.14 15.06 14.87
N GLN A 144 1.11 14.76 15.24
CA GLN A 144 1.79 15.36 16.40
C GLN A 144 2.24 16.81 16.17
N ARG A 145 2.34 17.28 14.92
CA ARG A 145 2.79 18.65 14.61
C ARG A 145 1.74 19.72 14.91
N GLY A 146 0.49 19.33 15.16
CA GLY A 146 -0.66 20.25 15.18
C GLY A 146 -1.14 20.77 16.53
N GLU A 147 -0.60 20.32 17.67
CA GLU A 147 -1.17 20.66 19.00
C GLU A 147 -1.08 22.13 19.40
N SER A 148 -0.29 22.96 18.71
CA SER A 148 -0.05 24.36 19.09
C SER A 148 -0.89 25.41 18.35
N ASN A 149 -1.71 25.01 17.36
CA ASN A 149 -2.54 25.91 16.55
C ASN A 149 -3.90 25.24 16.22
N GLU A 150 -5.01 25.91 16.49
CA GLU A 150 -6.39 25.40 16.30
C GLU A 150 -6.62 24.83 14.89
N LEU A 151 -6.08 25.49 13.86
CA LEU A 151 -6.20 25.05 12.47
C LEU A 151 -5.44 23.73 12.19
N TYR A 152 -4.27 23.55 12.81
CA TYR A 152 -3.52 22.31 12.67
C TYR A 152 -4.13 21.18 13.53
N GLY A 153 -4.84 21.51 14.61
CA GLY A 153 -5.64 20.55 15.37
C GLY A 153 -6.75 19.91 14.51
N GLU A 154 -7.38 20.69 13.63
CA GLU A 154 -8.39 20.17 12.70
C GLU A 154 -7.79 19.26 11.61
N ILE A 155 -6.58 19.56 11.12
CA ILE A 155 -5.84 18.68 10.21
C ILE A 155 -5.45 17.37 10.91
N ALA A 156 -4.88 17.47 12.12
CA ALA A 156 -4.50 16.31 12.91
C ALA A 156 -5.70 15.39 13.18
N ARG A 157 -6.89 15.95 13.43
CA ARG A 157 -8.13 15.17 13.57
C ARG A 157 -8.47 14.38 12.31
N GLY A 158 -8.34 14.99 11.12
CA GLY A 158 -8.56 14.30 9.85
C GLY A 158 -7.55 13.16 9.64
N ILE A 159 -6.28 13.40 9.94
CA ILE A 159 -5.21 12.39 9.87
C ILE A 159 -5.45 11.23 10.86
N ASN A 160 -5.96 11.51 12.05
CA ASN A 160 -6.32 10.47 13.01
C ASN A 160 -7.43 9.58 12.46
N PHE A 161 -8.50 10.14 11.89
CA PHE A 161 -9.54 9.34 11.22
C PHE A 161 -8.97 8.48 10.09
N TYR A 162 -8.02 9.01 9.30
CA TYR A 162 -7.33 8.22 8.28
C TYR A 162 -6.53 7.05 8.90
N THR A 163 -5.79 7.33 9.97
CA THR A 163 -4.95 6.35 10.67
C THR A 163 -5.79 5.23 11.30
N ASP A 164 -6.96 5.59 11.82
CA ASP A 164 -7.94 4.65 12.40
C ASP A 164 -8.69 3.84 11.33
N GLY A 165 -8.51 4.15 10.05
CA GLY A 165 -9.20 3.52 8.92
C GLY A 165 -10.60 4.08 8.65
N ASP A 166 -11.03 5.10 9.40
CA ASP A 166 -12.30 5.83 9.24
C ASP A 166 -12.23 6.83 8.08
N TYR A 167 -11.93 6.34 6.88
CA TYR A 167 -11.67 7.16 5.71
C TYR A 167 -12.82 8.10 5.32
N SER A 168 -14.08 7.73 5.57
CA SER A 168 -15.23 8.62 5.33
C SER A 168 -15.20 9.85 6.24
N GLN A 169 -14.92 9.65 7.54
CA GLN A 169 -14.84 10.76 8.51
C GLN A 169 -13.62 11.65 8.23
N SER A 170 -12.52 11.04 7.80
CA SER A 170 -11.33 11.76 7.33
C SER A 170 -11.68 12.71 6.17
N ILE A 171 -12.37 12.22 5.14
CA ILE A 171 -12.80 13.03 3.99
C ILE A 171 -13.74 14.16 4.44
N ASP A 172 -14.73 13.85 5.27
CA ASP A 172 -15.68 14.85 5.78
C ASP A 172 -14.94 15.96 6.56
N GLN A 173 -14.02 15.60 7.43
CA GLN A 173 -13.17 16.54 8.17
C GLN A 173 -12.35 17.42 7.23
N PHE A 174 -11.67 16.85 6.24
CA PHE A 174 -10.84 17.61 5.30
C PHE A 174 -11.65 18.50 4.34
N SER A 175 -12.85 18.08 3.95
CA SER A 175 -13.72 18.86 3.08
C SER A 175 -14.14 20.18 3.74
N SER A 176 -14.22 20.23 5.07
CA SER A 176 -14.44 21.46 5.84
C SER A 176 -13.24 22.43 5.82
N LEU A 177 -12.03 21.93 5.53
CA LEU A 177 -10.76 22.68 5.54
C LEU A 177 -10.30 23.13 4.15
N ALA A 178 -10.91 22.62 3.07
CA ALA A 178 -10.50 22.82 1.69
C ALA A 178 -10.55 24.27 1.17
N SER A 179 -11.05 25.22 1.97
CA SER A 179 -11.14 26.64 1.61
C SER A 179 -9.83 27.42 1.84
N ASP A 180 -8.85 26.86 2.57
CA ASP A 180 -7.58 27.51 2.87
C ASP A 180 -6.46 27.05 1.91
N PRO A 181 -5.96 27.93 1.02
CA PRO A 181 -4.88 27.59 0.09
C PRO A 181 -3.57 27.18 0.76
N ALA A 182 -3.29 27.64 2.00
CA ALA A 182 -2.06 27.34 2.72
C ALA A 182 -2.02 25.91 3.28
N LEU A 183 -3.19 25.29 3.45
CA LEU A 183 -3.35 23.91 3.92
C LEU A 183 -3.55 22.92 2.76
N GLY A 184 -3.68 23.46 1.54
CA GLY A 184 -4.16 22.74 0.38
C GLY A 184 -3.47 21.41 0.17
N SER A 185 -2.13 21.36 0.17
CA SER A 185 -1.42 20.14 -0.23
C SER A 185 -1.48 19.00 0.78
N GLU A 186 -1.41 19.26 2.09
CA GLU A 186 -1.52 18.21 3.13
C GLU A 186 -2.97 17.71 3.25
N VAL A 187 -3.94 18.64 3.28
CA VAL A 187 -5.37 18.32 3.28
C VAL A 187 -5.74 17.51 2.03
N GLN A 188 -5.31 17.94 0.84
CA GLN A 188 -5.56 17.22 -0.41
C GLN A 188 -4.88 15.86 -0.44
N PHE A 189 -3.63 15.77 0.04
CA PHE A 189 -2.91 14.51 0.06
C PHE A 189 -3.63 13.46 0.91
N PHE A 190 -3.95 13.78 2.17
CA PHE A 190 -4.67 12.84 3.05
C PHE A 190 -6.14 12.61 2.63
N THR A 191 -6.79 13.60 1.99
CA THR A 191 -8.10 13.38 1.34
C THR A 191 -7.98 12.31 0.26
N ALA A 192 -6.97 12.42 -0.61
CA ALA A 192 -6.75 11.45 -1.68
C ALA A 192 -6.41 10.05 -1.15
N LEU A 193 -5.57 9.95 -0.11
CA LEU A 193 -5.27 8.68 0.53
C LEU A 193 -6.51 8.05 1.18
N SER A 194 -7.41 8.85 1.74
CA SER A 194 -8.68 8.38 2.30
C SER A 194 -9.62 7.86 1.19
N HIS A 195 -9.71 8.56 0.05
CA HIS A 195 -10.43 8.03 -1.11
C HIS A 195 -9.82 6.72 -1.62
N LEU A 196 -8.49 6.60 -1.62
CA LEU A 196 -7.78 5.38 -1.99
C LEU A 196 -8.13 4.24 -1.02
N GLY A 197 -8.14 4.50 0.29
CA GLY A 197 -8.58 3.55 1.33
C GLY A 197 -10.03 3.08 1.18
N LEU A 198 -10.92 3.90 0.61
CA LEU A 198 -12.28 3.51 0.23
C LEU A 198 -12.39 2.78 -1.12
N GLY A 199 -11.27 2.53 -1.81
CA GLY A 199 -11.24 1.94 -3.15
C GLY A 199 -11.71 2.89 -4.26
N GLN A 200 -11.78 4.20 -4.00
CA GLN A 200 -12.24 5.22 -4.94
C GLN A 200 -11.06 5.75 -5.79
N TYR A 201 -10.42 4.84 -6.52
CA TYR A 201 -9.12 5.07 -7.17
C TYR A 201 -9.11 6.24 -8.16
N GLN A 202 -10.16 6.41 -8.98
CA GLN A 202 -10.24 7.52 -9.93
C GLN A 202 -10.34 8.89 -9.23
N HIS A 203 -11.03 8.93 -8.08
CA HIS A 203 -11.18 10.17 -7.32
C HIS A 203 -9.85 10.54 -6.65
N ALA A 204 -9.22 9.57 -5.98
CA ALA A 204 -7.89 9.68 -5.41
C ALA A 204 -6.87 10.16 -6.46
N GLN A 205 -6.88 9.55 -7.65
CA GLN A 205 -6.02 9.94 -8.77
C GLN A 205 -6.17 11.41 -9.15
N SER A 206 -7.41 11.92 -9.27
CA SER A 206 -7.63 13.33 -9.63
C SER A 206 -7.07 14.31 -8.60
N ILE A 207 -7.18 13.97 -7.32
CA ILE A 207 -6.69 14.82 -6.22
C ILE A 207 -5.16 14.75 -6.18
N LEU A 208 -4.56 13.56 -6.27
CA LEU A 208 -3.10 13.38 -6.27
C LEU A 208 -2.41 14.12 -7.42
N VAL A 209 -3.02 14.20 -8.60
CA VAL A 209 -2.48 15.02 -9.70
C VAL A 209 -2.37 16.50 -9.28
N SER A 210 -3.38 17.04 -8.59
CA SER A 210 -3.32 18.43 -8.10
C SER A 210 -2.28 18.65 -6.99
N VAL A 211 -2.02 17.62 -6.17
CA VAL A 211 -0.96 17.66 -5.14
C VAL A 211 0.42 17.68 -5.80
N LEU A 212 0.60 16.92 -6.88
CA LEU A 212 1.88 16.81 -7.59
C LEU A 212 2.34 18.15 -8.21
N ASP A 213 1.38 18.97 -8.67
CA ASP A 213 1.63 20.30 -9.23
C ASP A 213 1.90 21.38 -8.15
N GLY A 214 1.72 21.03 -6.87
CA GLY A 214 1.80 21.92 -5.73
C GLY A 214 3.09 21.75 -4.91
N ASP A 215 2.93 21.29 -3.67
CA ASP A 215 3.98 21.26 -2.66
C ASP A 215 4.92 20.05 -2.82
N ILE A 216 6.23 20.33 -2.86
CA ILE A 216 7.29 19.33 -3.00
C ILE A 216 7.37 18.34 -1.83
N ARG A 217 6.79 18.67 -0.67
CA ARG A 217 6.89 17.86 0.57
C ARG A 217 6.35 16.44 0.41
N TYR A 218 5.35 16.24 -0.45
CA TYR A 218 4.68 14.96 -0.65
C TYR A 218 4.97 14.36 -2.03
N GLN A 219 5.97 14.86 -2.75
CA GLN A 219 6.12 14.57 -4.17
C GLN A 219 6.37 13.09 -4.44
N ALA A 220 7.24 12.45 -3.65
CA ALA A 220 7.58 11.04 -3.82
C ALA A 220 6.39 10.13 -3.46
N GLU A 221 5.74 10.39 -2.33
CA GLU A 221 4.56 9.65 -1.88
C GLU A 221 3.41 9.83 -2.87
N THR A 222 3.20 11.06 -3.36
CA THR A 222 2.18 11.38 -4.35
C THR A 222 2.42 10.61 -5.64
N LEU A 223 3.65 10.59 -6.17
CA LEU A 223 4.00 9.81 -7.36
C LEU A 223 3.76 8.31 -7.14
N TRP A 224 4.10 7.79 -5.95
CA TRP A 224 3.90 6.39 -5.59
C TRP A 224 2.41 6.03 -5.59
N TYR A 225 1.60 6.69 -4.77
CA TYR A 225 0.17 6.39 -4.68
C TYR A 225 -0.58 6.70 -5.97
N LEU A 226 -0.16 7.70 -6.74
CA LEU A 226 -0.74 8.00 -8.04
C LEU A 226 -0.48 6.86 -9.04
N SER A 227 0.72 6.26 -9.00
CA SER A 227 1.03 5.10 -9.82
C SER A 227 0.21 3.87 -9.46
N LEU A 228 -0.06 3.64 -8.17
CA LEU A 228 -0.89 2.54 -7.68
C LEU A 228 -2.37 2.75 -8.05
N CYS A 229 -2.87 3.98 -7.97
CA CYS A 229 -4.19 4.32 -8.51
C CYS A 229 -4.25 4.01 -10.02
N CYS A 230 -3.27 4.45 -10.81
CA CYS A 230 -3.21 4.15 -12.24
C CYS A 230 -3.15 2.65 -12.53
N LEU A 231 -2.47 1.86 -11.68
CA LEU A 231 -2.44 0.40 -11.77
C LEU A 231 -3.84 -0.19 -11.60
N LYS A 232 -4.57 0.23 -10.55
CA LYS A 232 -5.95 -0.23 -10.29
C LYS A 232 -6.95 0.22 -11.33
N THR A 233 -6.75 1.38 -11.97
CA THR A 233 -7.61 1.86 -13.05
C THR A 233 -7.24 1.30 -14.42
N GLY A 234 -6.21 0.46 -14.51
CA GLY A 234 -5.76 -0.17 -15.75
C GLY A 234 -4.92 0.74 -16.66
N GLU A 235 -4.53 1.92 -16.18
CA GLU A 235 -3.75 2.93 -16.90
C GLU A 235 -2.24 2.62 -16.81
N LEU A 236 -1.84 1.43 -17.28
CA LEU A 236 -0.49 0.88 -17.06
C LEU A 236 0.66 1.76 -17.59
N GLU A 237 0.46 2.46 -18.72
CA GLU A 237 1.46 3.40 -19.24
C GLU A 237 1.68 4.59 -18.29
N LYS A 238 0.59 5.11 -17.70
CA LYS A 238 0.68 6.22 -16.75
C LYS A 238 1.31 5.75 -15.45
N ALA A 239 0.93 4.57 -14.95
CA ALA A 239 1.57 3.95 -13.80
C ALA A 239 3.09 3.83 -14.02
N ASN A 240 3.51 3.28 -15.15
CA ASN A 240 4.93 3.14 -15.50
C ASN A 240 5.65 4.50 -15.65
N ALA A 241 4.97 5.54 -16.12
CA ALA A 241 5.54 6.89 -16.23
C ALA A 241 5.76 7.53 -14.85
N PHE A 242 4.79 7.45 -13.94
CA PHE A 242 4.93 7.97 -12.56
C PHE A 242 6.00 7.21 -11.77
N LEU A 243 6.03 5.88 -11.88
CA LEU A 243 7.10 5.07 -11.27
C LEU A 243 8.49 5.42 -11.83
N GLY A 244 8.58 5.78 -13.11
CA GLY A 244 9.85 6.19 -13.70
C GLY A 244 10.38 7.51 -13.13
N GLN A 245 9.50 8.40 -12.66
CA GLN A 245 9.92 9.64 -11.98
C GLN A 245 10.50 9.34 -10.60
N LEU A 246 10.01 8.30 -9.91
CA LEU A 246 10.53 7.87 -8.61
C LEU A 246 11.95 7.34 -8.64
N GLU A 247 12.43 6.85 -9.79
CA GLU A 247 13.81 6.36 -9.92
C GLU A 247 14.87 7.47 -9.76
N ILE A 248 14.46 8.73 -9.94
CA ILE A 248 15.31 9.92 -9.81
C ILE A 248 15.46 10.31 -8.34
N TYR A 249 14.50 9.96 -7.48
CA TYR A 249 14.56 10.24 -6.05
C TYR A 249 15.36 9.14 -5.35
N ASP A 250 16.40 9.52 -4.60
CA ASP A 250 17.01 8.62 -3.62
C ASP A 250 16.07 8.57 -2.40
N GLY A 251 15.32 7.48 -2.27
CA GLY A 251 14.31 7.33 -1.23
C GLY A 251 13.68 5.93 -1.20
N MET A 252 12.76 5.75 -0.25
CA MET A 252 12.13 4.46 0.06
C MET A 252 11.46 3.77 -1.14
N TYR A 253 10.90 4.54 -2.08
CA TYR A 253 10.15 3.98 -3.20
C TYR A 253 11.00 3.55 -4.40
N LYS A 254 12.31 3.80 -4.41
CA LYS A 254 13.16 3.60 -5.59
C LYS A 254 13.22 2.14 -6.04
N GLN A 255 13.45 1.22 -5.10
CA GLN A 255 13.57 -0.22 -5.41
C GLN A 255 12.23 -0.82 -5.81
N ASP A 256 11.16 -0.46 -5.10
CA ASP A 256 9.81 -0.93 -5.42
C ASP A 256 9.33 -0.39 -6.75
N ALA A 257 9.63 0.88 -7.08
CA ALA A 257 9.31 1.45 -8.37
C ALA A 257 10.00 0.70 -9.52
N GLN A 258 11.30 0.41 -9.40
CA GLN A 258 12.02 -0.37 -10.40
C GLN A 258 11.43 -1.76 -10.58
N THR A 259 11.09 -2.43 -9.48
CA THR A 259 10.54 -3.79 -9.50
C THR A 259 9.15 -3.81 -10.12
N LEU A 260 8.27 -2.90 -9.70
CA LEU A 260 6.92 -2.80 -10.24
C LEU A 260 6.95 -2.45 -11.73
N ARG A 261 7.82 -1.55 -12.19
CA ARG A 261 7.98 -1.25 -13.63
C ARG A 261 8.41 -2.46 -14.45
N LYS A 262 9.33 -3.29 -13.94
CA LYS A 262 9.72 -4.55 -14.61
C LYS A 262 8.51 -5.48 -14.78
N LYS A 263 7.68 -5.60 -13.75
CA LYS A 263 6.44 -6.39 -13.78
C LYS A 263 5.43 -5.80 -14.77
N LEU A 264 5.24 -4.48 -14.78
CA LEU A 264 4.34 -3.79 -15.72
C LEU A 264 4.69 -4.03 -17.20
N ARG A 265 5.99 -4.16 -17.52
CA ARG A 265 6.44 -4.44 -18.90
C ARG A 265 6.05 -5.83 -19.40
N ARG A 266 5.69 -6.76 -18.51
CA ARG A 266 5.24 -8.12 -18.88
C ARG A 266 3.78 -8.17 -19.33
N PHE A 267 3.00 -7.10 -19.12
CA PHE A 267 1.60 -6.97 -19.56
C PHE A 267 1.45 -6.40 -20.98
N LYS A 268 2.56 -6.03 -21.64
CA LYS A 268 2.60 -5.61 -23.05
C LYS A 268 2.79 -6.80 -23.97
#